data_AF-A0A1B7IR69-F1
#
_entry.id   AF-A0A1B7IR69-F1
#
_cell.length_a   1.000
_cell.length_b   1.000
_cell.length_c   1.000
_cell.angle_alpha   90.00
_cell.angle_beta   90.00
_cell.angle_gamma   90.00
#
_symmetry.space_group_name_H-M   'P 1'
#
loop_
_entity.id
_entity.type
_entity.pdbx_description
1 polymer ?
#
loop_
_entity_poly.entity_id
_entity_poly.type
_entity_poly.pdbx_seq_one_letter_code
_entity_poly.pdbx_strand_id
1 'polypeptide(L)' 'MPGVISSGLNDEQLAVLMNYLNQKWGDKHAVAFTETEVHQIRSQPINDVVKFRRQIVNRFVAEGIATGDYPWP' A
#
# COMPACT_ATOMS: atom_id res chain seq x y z
N MET A 1 10.06 1.12 -0.81
CA MET A 1 10.30 -0.02 0.11
C MET A 1 11.35 -0.93 -0.51
N PRO A 2 12.59 -1.00 0.04
CA PRO A 2 13.65 -1.85 -0.49
C PRO A 2 13.27 -3.34 -0.55
N GLY A 3 12.51 -3.84 0.44
CA GLY A 3 12.14 -5.25 0.55
C GLY A 3 11.22 -5.78 -0.56
N VAL A 4 10.22 -5.01 -0.99
CA VAL A 4 9.30 -5.41 -2.07
C VAL A 4 9.99 -5.34 -3.44
N ILE A 5 10.85 -4.34 -3.66
CA ILE A 5 11.60 -4.22 -4.92
C ILE A 5 12.67 -5.32 -5.02
N SER A 6 13.28 -5.73 -3.90
CA SER A 6 14.27 -6.83 -3.86
C SER A 6 13.66 -8.23 -3.96
N SER A 7 12.33 -8.37 -3.84
CA SER A 7 11.66 -9.67 -3.86
C SER A 7 11.54 -10.29 -5.26
N GLY A 8 11.77 -9.51 -6.32
CA GLY A 8 11.64 -9.97 -7.70
C GLY A 8 10.21 -10.20 -8.17
N LEU A 9 9.20 -9.76 -7.40
CA LEU A 9 7.79 -9.94 -7.75
C LEU A 9 7.41 -9.11 -8.98
N ASN A 10 6.77 -9.77 -9.94
CA ASN A 10 6.10 -9.10 -11.05
C ASN A 10 4.79 -8.44 -10.58
N ASP A 11 4.14 -7.68 -11.46
CA ASP A 11 2.97 -6.88 -11.10
C ASP A 11 1.76 -7.76 -10.72
N GLU A 12 1.58 -8.90 -11.38
CA GLU A 12 0.56 -9.90 -11.06
C GLU A 12 0.77 -10.48 -9.65
N GLN A 13 1.99 -10.94 -9.33
CA GLN A 13 2.32 -11.52 -8.03
C GLN A 13 2.18 -10.49 -6.90
N LEU A 14 2.53 -9.23 -7.18
CA LEU A 14 2.33 -8.16 -6.22
C LEU A 14 0.83 -7.88 -5.99
N ALA A 15 0.00 -7.89 -7.05
CA ALA A 15 -1.45 -7.77 -6.90
C ALA A 15 -2.03 -8.91 -6.04
N VAL A 16 -1.61 -10.16 -6.29
CA VAL A 16 -2.01 -11.32 -5.47
C VAL A 16 -1.61 -11.14 -4.02
N LEU A 17 -0.37 -10.73 -3.75
CA LEU A 17 0.11 -10.49 -2.39
C LEU A 17 -0.69 -9.40 -1.69
N MET A 18 -0.93 -8.27 -2.35
CA MET A 18 -1.70 -7.16 -1.79
C MET A 18 -3.14 -7.58 -1.47
N ASN A 19 -3.77 -8.36 -2.34
CA ASN A 19 -5.11 -8.91 -2.11
C ASN A 19 -5.13 -9.90 -0.94
N TYR A 20 -4.10 -10.74 -0.80
CA TYR A 20 -3.95 -11.62 0.36
C TYR A 20 -3.82 -10.83 1.67
N LEU A 21 -3.05 -9.74 1.68
CA LEU A 21 -2.93 -8.86 2.85
C LEU A 21 -4.28 -8.25 3.22
N ASN A 22 -5.03 -7.74 2.24
CA ASN A 22 -6.37 -7.20 2.46
C ASN A 22 -7.33 -8.26 3.00
N GLN A 23 -7.32 -9.47 2.45
CA GLN A 23 -8.19 -10.56 2.92
C GLN A 23 -7.93 -10.93 4.38
N LYS A 24 -6.66 -10.91 4.80
CA LYS A 24 -6.23 -11.41 6.11
C LYS A 24 -6.27 -10.36 7.21
N TRP A 25 -5.99 -9.09 6.89
CA TRP A 25 -5.90 -8.01 7.87
C TRP A 25 -6.56 -6.69 7.46
N GLY A 26 -6.97 -6.56 6.21
CA GLY A 26 -7.64 -5.36 5.70
C GLY A 26 -9.16 -5.50 5.67
N ASP A 27 -9.79 -4.66 4.85
CA ASP A 27 -11.21 -4.73 4.59
C ASP A 27 -11.50 -5.83 3.55
N LYS A 28 -12.36 -6.78 3.93
CA LYS A 28 -12.78 -7.91 3.08
C LYS A 28 -13.68 -7.47 1.92
N HIS A 29 -14.24 -6.26 1.99
CA HIS A 29 -15.07 -5.66 0.95
C HIS A 29 -14.30 -4.69 0.05
N ALA A 30 -13.00 -4.49 0.29
CA ALA A 30 -12.17 -3.67 -0.57
C ALA A 30 -12.12 -4.26 -2.00
N VAL A 31 -12.10 -3.38 -2.99
CA VAL A 31 -11.88 -3.76 -4.39
C VAL A 31 -10.49 -4.39 -4.50
N ALA A 32 -10.43 -5.57 -5.13
CA ALA A 32 -9.18 -6.28 -5.34
C ALA A 32 -8.27 -5.52 -6.30
N PHE A 33 -6.98 -5.43 -5.97
CA PHE A 33 -5.95 -4.89 -6.85
C PHE A 33 -5.82 -5.75 -8.11
N THR A 34 -5.72 -5.10 -9.26
CA THR A 34 -5.39 -5.71 -10.55
C THR A 34 -3.91 -5.49 -10.91
N GLU A 35 -3.40 -6.32 -11.82
CA GLU A 35 -2.05 -6.16 -12.36
C GLU A 35 -1.85 -4.76 -12.98
N THR A 36 -2.81 -4.30 -13.78
CA THR A 36 -2.76 -2.99 -14.46
C THR A 36 -2.67 -1.84 -13.46
N GLU A 37 -3.47 -1.89 -12.39
CA GLU A 37 -3.41 -0.87 -11.33
C GLU A 37 -2.06 -0.88 -10.62
N VAL A 38 -1.55 -2.08 -10.30
CA VAL A 38 -0.23 -2.22 -9.67
C VAL A 38 0.87 -1.68 -10.58
N HIS A 39 0.82 -1.97 -11.88
CA HIS A 39 1.75 -1.44 -12.87
C HIS A 39 1.71 0.09 -12.94
N GLN A 40 0.50 0.67 -12.98
CA GLN A 40 0.31 2.12 -12.98
C GLN A 40 0.85 2.77 -11.71
N ILE A 41 0.61 2.19 -10.54
CA ILE A 41 1.13 2.72 -9.26
C ILE A 41 2.66 2.61 -9.21
N ARG A 42 3.23 1.48 -9.67
CA ARG A 42 4.68 1.26 -9.66
C ARG A 42 5.43 2.15 -10.66
N SER A 43 4.80 2.54 -11.75
CA SER A 43 5.39 3.46 -12.72
C SER A 43 5.48 4.91 -12.20
N GLN A 44 4.79 5.22 -11.10
CA GLN A 44 4.92 6.52 -10.43
C GLN A 44 6.20 6.55 -9.57
N PRO A 45 7.04 7.59 -9.70
CA PRO A 45 8.24 7.72 -8.89
C PRO A 45 7.88 8.00 -7.42
N ILE A 46 8.09 7.01 -6.55
CA ILE A 46 7.92 7.16 -5.11
C ILE A 46 9.20 7.74 -4.51
N ASN A 47 9.26 9.08 -4.51
CA ASN A 47 10.43 9.80 -4.01
C ASN A 47 10.55 9.77 -2.47
N ASP A 48 9.42 9.73 -1.76
CA ASP A 48 9.39 9.76 -0.29
C ASP A 48 8.17 9.00 0.27
N VAL A 49 8.42 7.75 0.69
CA VAL A 49 7.39 6.87 1.27
C VAL A 49 6.85 7.43 2.60
N VAL A 50 7.67 8.14 3.37
CA VAL A 50 7.27 8.70 4.68
C VAL A 50 6.28 9.84 4.45
N LYS A 51 6.56 10.72 3.49
CA LYS A 51 5.65 11.80 3.10
C LYS A 51 4.29 11.26 2.63
N PHE A 52 4.28 10.25 1.77
CA PHE A 52 3.02 9.61 1.33
C PHE A 52 2.25 8.99 2.49
N ARG A 53 2.94 8.28 3.40
CA ARG A 53 2.30 7.73 4.60
C ARG A 53 1.66 8.82 5.45
N ARG A 54 2.36 9.94 5.70
CA ARG A 54 1.82 11.05 6.50
C ARG A 54 0.56 11.65 5.86
N GLN A 55 0.54 11.79 4.54
CA GLN A 55 -0.66 12.27 3.82
C GLN A 55 -1.84 11.32 4.02
N ILE A 56 -1.62 10.00 3.93
CA ILE A 56 -2.66 8.99 4.17
C ILE A 56 -3.14 9.02 5.62
N VAL A 57 -2.22 9.09 6.59
CA VAL A 57 -2.57 9.16 8.02
C VAL A 57 -3.38 10.42 8.32
N ASN A 58 -2.97 11.58 7.82
CA ASN A 58 -3.71 12.84 8.02
C ASN A 58 -5.13 12.75 7.47
N ARG A 59 -5.28 12.14 6.29
CA ARG A 59 -6.60 11.88 5.69
C ARG A 59 -7.44 10.94 6.57
N PHE A 60 -6.87 9.83 7.02
CA PHE A 60 -7.58 8.86 7.86
C PHE A 60 -7.98 9.43 9.21
N VAL A 61 -7.12 10.25 9.83
CA VAL A 61 -7.45 11.00 11.05
C VAL A 61 -8.62 11.95 10.81
N ALA A 62 -8.63 12.68 9.68
CA ALA A 62 -9.75 13.55 9.32
C ALA A 62 -11.05 12.77 9.06
N GLU A 63 -10.95 11.53 8.58
CA GLU A 63 -12.07 10.61 8.35
C GLU A 63 -12.47 9.82 9.62
N GLY A 64 -11.80 10.03 10.76
CA GLY A 64 -12.07 9.32 12.02
C GLY A 64 -11.60 7.87 12.04
N ILE A 65 -10.76 7.46 11.09
CA ILE A 65 -10.20 6.11 10.97
C ILE A 65 -8.95 6.00 11.84
N ALA A 66 -8.95 5.04 12.75
CA ALA A 66 -7.80 4.77 13.61
C ALA A 66 -6.60 4.30 12.78
N THR A 67 -5.42 4.87 13.05
CA THR A 67 -4.16 4.46 12.42
C THR A 67 -3.19 3.95 13.49
N GLY A 68 -2.32 3.00 13.10
CA GLY A 68 -1.32 2.46 14.03
C GLY A 68 -0.19 3.46 14.31
N ASP A 69 0.28 3.48 15.55
CA ASP A 69 1.49 4.20 15.95
C ASP A 69 2.69 3.72 15.17
N TYR A 70 3.53 4.65 14.73
CA TYR A 70 4.67 4.33 13.87
C TYR A 70 5.94 5.03 14.35
N PRO A 71 7.06 4.30 14.46
CA PRO A 71 8.24 4.76 15.19
C PRO A 71 9.18 5.67 14.38
N TRP A 72 8.76 6.14 13.21
CA TRP A 72 9.58 7.01 12.36
C TRP A 72 9.16 8.48 12.56
N PRO A 73 10.12 9.42 12.59
CA PRO A 73 9.83 10.84 12.81
C PRO A 73 8.94 11.42 11.70
#